data_AF-A0A8C9NC33-F1
#
_entry.id   AF-A0A8C9NC33-F1
#
_cell.length_a   1.000
_cell.length_b   1.000
_cell.length_c   1.000
_cell.angle_alpha   90.00
_cell.angle_beta   90.00
_cell.angle_gamma   90.00
#
_symmetry.space_group_name_H-M   'P 1'
#
loop_
_entity.id
_entity.type
_entity.pdbx_description
1 polymer ?
#
loop_
_entity_poly.entity_id
_entity_poly.type
_entity_poly.pdbx_seq_one_letter_code
_entity_poly.pdbx_strand_id
1 'polypeptide(L)'
;MMNLKGNPELTPKNLMRPLKNYGIACMSMGFLIEETAPVVWRGLMVMSAVEKLLRQVDWGQLDYLVIDMPPGTGDVQLSVSQNIPIAGAVIVSTPQDVALLDAHKGAEMFRKVHVPVLGLIQNMSVFQCPKCKHETHIFGNDGVKDLAKILGLDILGDVPLHINIRETCDSGQPVVVSQPQSDAAKAYQKIAMEILRRLPVPPA
;
A
#
# COMPACT_ATOMS: atom_id res chain seq x y z
N MET A 1 7.65 -8.49 6.26
CA MET A 1 7.27 -8.03 4.89
C MET A 1 8.03 -8.87 3.87
N MET A 2 7.35 -9.50 2.91
CA MET A 2 7.97 -10.24 1.77
C MET A 2 8.98 -11.33 2.15
N ASN A 3 8.91 -11.89 3.36
CA ASN A 3 9.90 -12.83 3.93
C ASN A 3 11.36 -12.32 3.85
N LEU A 4 11.56 -11.00 3.91
CA LEU A 4 12.86 -10.36 3.91
C LEU A 4 13.34 -10.13 5.34
N LYS A 5 14.59 -10.49 5.62
CA LYS A 5 15.28 -10.27 6.90
C LYS A 5 16.72 -9.87 6.66
N GLY A 6 17.28 -9.08 7.57
CA GLY A 6 18.68 -8.65 7.54
C GLY A 6 18.84 -7.15 7.28
N ASN A 7 20.08 -6.70 7.41
CA ASN A 7 20.46 -5.31 7.23
C ASN A 7 20.88 -5.07 5.77
N PRO A 8 20.48 -3.95 5.14
CA PRO A 8 20.88 -3.63 3.78
C PRO A 8 22.38 -3.34 3.72
N GLU A 9 23.05 -3.92 2.72
CA GLU A 9 24.44 -3.62 2.43
C GLU A 9 24.60 -2.20 1.86
N LEU A 10 25.78 -1.61 2.05
CA LEU A 10 26.10 -0.31 1.45
C LEU A 10 26.81 -0.49 0.11
N THR A 11 26.43 0.33 -0.86
CA THR A 11 27.15 0.49 -2.14
C THR A 11 28.45 1.27 -1.92
N PRO A 12 29.41 1.26 -2.88
CA PRO A 12 30.59 2.11 -2.83
C PRO A 12 30.28 3.62 -2.74
N LYS A 13 29.07 4.04 -3.13
CA LYS A 13 28.57 5.42 -3.00
C LYS A 13 27.91 5.70 -1.65
N ASN A 14 28.04 4.78 -0.69
CA ASN A 14 27.43 4.86 0.65
C ASN A 14 25.89 4.92 0.64
N LEU A 15 25.25 4.37 -0.40
CA LEU A 15 23.79 4.18 -0.48
C LEU A 15 23.41 2.77 -0.04
N MET A 16 22.24 2.61 0.59
CA MET A 16 21.72 1.31 1.01
C MET A 16 21.18 0.53 -0.18
N ARG A 17 21.61 -0.71 -0.37
CA ARG A 17 21.02 -1.63 -1.35
C ARG A 17 19.70 -2.16 -0.81
N PRO A 18 18.56 -1.96 -1.51
CA PRO A 18 17.29 -2.50 -1.07
C PRO A 18 17.32 -4.03 -1.11
N LEU A 19 16.67 -4.66 -0.14
CA LEU A 19 16.51 -6.10 -0.12
C LEU A 19 15.55 -6.53 -1.24
N LYS A 20 15.74 -7.71 -1.81
CA LYS A 20 14.94 -8.18 -2.95
C LYS A 20 14.32 -9.54 -2.69
N ASN A 21 13.02 -9.67 -2.96
CA ASN A 21 12.36 -10.97 -3.05
C ASN A 21 11.24 -10.92 -4.10
N TYR A 22 10.96 -12.06 -4.74
CA TYR A 22 9.97 -12.18 -5.82
C TYR A 22 10.14 -11.14 -6.95
N GLY A 23 11.38 -10.72 -7.22
CA GLY A 23 11.70 -9.71 -8.22
C GLY A 23 11.41 -8.26 -7.80
N ILE A 24 10.97 -8.01 -6.57
CA ILE A 24 10.62 -6.68 -6.06
C ILE A 24 11.72 -6.20 -5.11
N ALA A 25 12.21 -4.97 -5.33
CA ALA A 25 13.08 -4.27 -4.40
C ALA A 25 12.24 -3.66 -3.27
N CYS A 26 12.62 -3.93 -2.03
CA CYS A 26 11.94 -3.48 -0.83
C CYS A 26 12.91 -2.81 0.13
N MET A 27 12.46 -1.73 0.75
CA MET A 27 13.17 -1.06 1.83
C MET A 27 12.18 -0.64 2.91
N SER A 28 12.57 -0.79 4.17
CA SER A 28 11.79 -0.37 5.33
C SER A 28 12.72 0.05 6.44
N MET A 29 12.27 0.97 7.30
CA MET A 29 12.97 1.26 8.55
C MET A 29 13.10 0.05 9.46
N GLY A 30 12.21 -0.94 9.32
CA GLY A 30 12.31 -2.21 10.06
C GLY A 30 13.56 -3.02 9.73
N PHE A 31 14.24 -2.77 8.61
CA PHE A 31 15.53 -3.40 8.29
C PHE A 31 16.73 -2.69 8.94
N LEU A 32 16.51 -1.52 9.53
CA LEU A 32 17.56 -0.67 10.10
C LEU A 32 17.48 -0.61 11.63
N ILE A 33 16.46 -1.23 12.22
CA ILE A 33 16.14 -1.18 13.63
C ILE A 33 16.07 -2.61 14.14
N GLU A 34 16.61 -2.87 15.32
CA GLU A 34 16.51 -4.17 15.97
C GLU A 34 15.05 -4.49 16.32
N GLU A 35 14.57 -5.68 15.94
CA GLU A 35 13.15 -6.09 16.06
C GLU A 35 12.57 -5.95 17.49
N THR A 36 13.42 -5.98 18.52
CA THR A 36 12.99 -5.96 19.93
C THR A 36 13.05 -4.56 20.57
N ALA A 37 13.56 -3.54 19.87
CA ALA A 37 13.70 -2.22 20.44
C ALA A 37 12.37 -1.43 20.34
N PRO A 38 11.78 -0.96 21.46
CA PRO A 38 10.61 -0.10 21.42
C PRO A 38 11.03 1.29 20.89
N VAL A 39 10.88 1.51 19.59
CA VAL A 39 11.17 2.80 18.97
C VAL A 39 9.94 3.68 18.97
N VAL A 40 10.00 4.79 19.73
CA VAL A 40 8.99 5.85 19.67
C VAL A 40 9.29 6.75 18.47
N TRP A 41 8.47 6.61 17.42
CA TRP A 41 8.55 7.45 16.23
C TRP A 41 7.98 8.84 16.50
N ARG A 42 8.83 9.80 16.85
CA ARG A 42 8.45 11.22 16.93
C ARG A 42 8.43 11.84 15.53
N GLY A 43 7.61 12.87 15.32
CA GLY A 43 7.38 13.49 14.00
C GLY A 43 8.64 13.72 13.16
N LEU A 44 9.64 14.43 13.70
CA LEU A 44 10.92 14.67 13.01
C LEU A 44 11.66 13.38 12.60
N MET A 45 11.61 12.34 13.42
CA MET A 45 12.25 11.06 13.08
C MET A 45 11.57 10.36 11.92
N VAL A 46 10.24 10.48 11.80
CA VAL A 46 9.50 9.93 10.67
C VAL A 46 9.85 10.68 9.39
N MET A 47 9.97 12.01 9.45
CA MET A 47 10.39 12.83 8.31
C MET A 47 11.79 12.42 7.83
N SER A 48 12.75 12.30 8.75
CA SER A 48 14.11 11.86 8.44
C SER A 48 14.17 10.42 7.92
N ALA A 49 13.31 9.54 8.43
CA ALA A 49 13.19 8.17 7.93
C ALA A 49 12.67 8.13 6.49
N VAL A 50 11.63 8.89 6.17
CA VAL A 50 11.11 9.03 4.81
C VAL A 50 12.19 9.55 3.87
N GLU A 51 12.86 10.65 4.25
CA GLU A 51 13.95 11.22 3.45
C GLU A 51 15.07 10.20 3.22
N LYS A 52 15.46 9.47 4.27
CA LYS A 52 16.46 8.41 4.19
C LYS A 52 16.05 7.29 3.22
N LEU A 53 14.81 6.82 3.28
CA LEU A 53 14.29 5.79 2.37
C LEU A 53 14.20 6.26 0.92
N LEU A 54 13.93 7.56 0.70
CA LEU A 54 13.80 8.13 -0.64
C LEU A 54 15.16 8.47 -1.26
N ARG A 55 16.11 8.99 -0.49
CA ARG A 55 17.36 9.57 -1.00
C ARG A 55 18.63 8.76 -0.72
N GLN A 56 18.62 7.91 0.31
CA GLN A 56 19.80 7.15 0.73
C GLN A 56 19.71 5.65 0.37
N VAL A 57 18.79 5.29 -0.51
CA VAL A 57 18.62 3.93 -1.03
C VAL A 57 18.98 3.94 -2.51
N ASP A 58 19.78 2.96 -2.93
CA ASP A 58 20.08 2.72 -4.33
C ASP A 58 18.95 1.91 -4.97
N TRP A 59 17.87 2.62 -5.32
CA TRP A 59 16.70 2.04 -5.97
C TRP A 59 16.99 1.54 -7.40
N GLY A 60 18.09 2.00 -8.02
CA GLY A 60 18.39 1.72 -9.42
C GLY A 60 17.36 2.32 -10.38
N GLN A 61 17.17 1.67 -11.53
CA GLN A 61 16.09 2.00 -12.46
C GLN A 61 14.80 1.30 -12.02
N LEU A 62 13.71 2.07 -11.92
CA LEU A 62 12.39 1.60 -11.56
C LEU A 62 11.35 2.18 -12.50
N ASP A 63 10.40 1.35 -12.92
CA ASP A 63 9.18 1.84 -13.59
C ASP A 63 8.22 2.48 -12.58
N TYR A 64 8.14 1.88 -11.38
CA TYR A 64 7.23 2.29 -10.31
C TYR A 64 7.89 2.17 -8.94
N LEU A 65 7.69 3.18 -8.08
CA LEU A 65 8.01 3.14 -6.67
C LEU A 65 6.70 3.23 -5.86
N VAL A 66 6.33 2.14 -5.18
CA VAL A 66 5.14 2.09 -4.32
C VAL A 66 5.56 2.44 -2.89
N ILE A 67 4.89 3.42 -2.29
CA ILE A 67 5.13 3.86 -0.92
C ILE A 67 3.94 3.47 -0.06
N ASP A 68 4.16 2.55 0.88
CA ASP A 68 3.18 2.19 1.90
C ASP A 68 3.21 3.25 3.02
N MET A 69 2.16 4.07 3.07
CA MET A 69 2.09 5.19 4.00
C MET A 69 1.46 4.77 5.32
N PRO A 70 1.91 5.31 6.47
CA PRO A 70 1.22 5.10 7.73
C PRO A 70 -0.23 5.61 7.63
N PRO A 71 -1.16 5.03 8.40
CA PRO A 71 -2.57 5.42 8.35
C PRO A 71 -2.78 6.88 8.79
N GLY A 72 -3.90 7.46 8.37
CA GLY A 72 -4.33 8.81 8.76
C GLY A 72 -3.92 9.92 7.78
N THR A 73 -3.92 11.17 8.26
CA THR A 73 -3.63 12.39 7.48
C THR A 73 -2.54 13.23 8.13
N GLY A 74 -1.51 12.56 8.67
CA GLY A 74 -0.44 13.22 9.42
C GLY A 74 0.59 13.92 8.53
N ASP A 75 1.67 14.35 9.16
CA ASP A 75 2.76 15.10 8.51
C ASP A 75 3.53 14.27 7.47
N VAL A 76 3.45 12.94 7.54
CA VAL A 76 4.15 12.02 6.64
C VAL A 76 3.65 12.17 5.20
N GLN A 77 2.34 12.29 5.04
CA GLN A 77 1.68 12.48 3.75
C GLN A 77 2.11 13.79 3.08
N LEU A 78 2.18 14.87 3.88
CA LEU A 78 2.68 16.16 3.43
C LEU A 78 4.17 16.09 3.08
N SER A 79 4.96 15.41 3.90
CA SER A 79 6.40 15.22 3.67
C SER A 79 6.70 14.53 2.35
N VAL A 80 6.05 13.38 2.10
CA VAL A 80 6.28 12.61 0.88
C VAL A 80 5.88 13.43 -0.34
N SER A 81 4.70 14.08 -0.30
CA SER A 81 4.23 14.93 -1.41
C SER A 81 5.09 16.17 -1.67
N GLN A 82 5.79 16.69 -0.67
CA GLN A 82 6.75 17.78 -0.82
C GLN A 82 8.14 17.33 -1.30
N ASN A 83 8.56 16.11 -0.96
CA ASN A 83 9.91 15.63 -1.25
C ASN A 83 10.07 15.02 -2.64
N ILE A 84 9.01 14.41 -3.18
CA ILE A 84 9.02 13.72 -4.46
C ILE A 84 7.74 14.01 -5.26
N PRO A 85 7.82 14.03 -6.61
CA PRO A 85 6.63 14.05 -7.44
C PRO A 85 5.87 12.73 -7.28
N ILE A 86 4.58 12.81 -6.98
CA ILE A 86 3.70 11.65 -6.83
C ILE A 86 2.82 11.53 -8.07
N ALA A 87 2.94 10.41 -8.79
CA ALA A 87 2.15 10.13 -9.99
C ALA A 87 0.66 9.88 -9.68
N GLY A 88 0.37 9.35 -8.50
CA GLY A 88 -0.99 9.22 -7.99
C GLY A 88 -1.03 8.52 -6.62
N ALA A 89 -2.16 8.68 -5.94
CA ALA A 89 -2.46 8.05 -4.67
C ALA A 89 -3.63 7.07 -4.83
N VAL A 90 -3.57 5.95 -4.10
CA VAL A 90 -4.66 4.96 -4.02
C VAL A 90 -5.13 4.90 -2.58
N ILE A 91 -6.43 5.04 -2.38
CA ILE A 91 -7.03 5.01 -1.04
C ILE A 91 -7.58 3.61 -0.79
N VAL A 92 -7.12 2.94 0.25
CA VAL A 92 -7.62 1.62 0.65
C VAL A 92 -8.45 1.79 1.92
N SER A 93 -9.66 1.25 1.92
CA SER A 93 -10.54 1.29 3.08
C SER A 93 -11.38 0.02 3.19
N THR A 94 -11.87 -0.25 4.39
CA THR A 94 -12.88 -1.26 4.67
C THR A 94 -14.26 -0.60 4.74
N PRO A 95 -15.37 -1.34 4.57
CA PRO A 95 -16.71 -0.71 4.47
C PRO A 95 -17.27 -0.18 5.80
N GLN A 96 -16.51 -0.19 6.91
CA GLN A 96 -16.99 0.32 8.20
C GLN A 96 -16.84 1.84 8.30
N ASP A 97 -17.81 2.50 8.95
CA ASP A 97 -17.88 3.96 9.09
C ASP A 97 -16.57 4.61 9.57
N VAL A 98 -15.90 4.02 10.56
CA VAL A 98 -14.64 4.57 11.10
C VAL A 98 -13.53 4.57 10.02
N ALA A 99 -13.40 3.49 9.26
CA ALA A 99 -12.41 3.40 8.19
C ALA A 99 -12.76 4.31 7.00
N LEU A 100 -14.07 4.51 6.73
CA LEU A 100 -14.54 5.42 5.68
C LEU A 100 -14.24 6.88 6.00
N LEU A 101 -14.37 7.29 7.28
CA LEU A 101 -14.02 8.64 7.72
C LEU A 101 -12.53 8.95 7.49
N ASP A 102 -11.65 7.99 7.77
CA ASP A 102 -10.21 8.16 7.55
C ASP A 102 -9.86 8.16 6.06
N ALA A 103 -10.51 7.30 5.27
CA ALA A 103 -10.35 7.29 3.81
C ALA A 103 -10.81 8.61 3.16
N HIS A 104 -11.92 9.17 3.62
CA HIS A 104 -12.41 10.48 3.17
C HIS A 104 -11.38 11.58 3.46
N LYS A 105 -10.86 11.64 4.69
CA LYS A 105 -9.84 12.62 5.07
C LYS A 105 -8.55 12.45 4.26
N GLY A 106 -8.13 11.20 4.04
CA GLY A 106 -6.94 10.87 3.23
C GLY A 106 -7.08 11.37 1.79
N ALA A 107 -8.21 11.11 1.14
CA ALA A 107 -8.48 11.57 -0.22
C ALA A 107 -8.47 13.11 -0.32
N GLU A 108 -9.12 13.80 0.62
CA GLU A 108 -9.16 15.26 0.66
C GLU A 108 -7.79 15.87 0.95
N MET A 109 -6.96 15.23 1.78
CA MET A 109 -5.58 15.67 2.02
C MET A 109 -4.75 15.61 0.73
N PHE A 110 -4.81 14.51 -0.02
CA PHE A 110 -4.10 14.41 -1.31
C PHE A 110 -4.59 15.44 -2.33
N ARG A 111 -5.91 15.70 -2.37
CA ARG A 111 -6.49 16.76 -3.21
C ARG A 111 -5.91 18.14 -2.85
N LYS A 112 -5.73 18.45 -1.55
CA LYS A 112 -5.12 19.72 -1.10
C LYS A 112 -3.66 19.89 -1.50
N VAL A 113 -2.89 18.80 -1.55
CA VAL A 113 -1.49 18.83 -2.01
C VAL A 113 -1.34 18.56 -3.51
N HIS A 114 -2.45 18.63 -4.27
CA HIS A 114 -2.48 18.47 -5.72
C HIS A 114 -1.95 17.11 -6.21
N VAL A 115 -2.09 16.07 -5.39
CA VAL A 115 -1.76 14.70 -5.76
C VAL A 115 -3.01 14.03 -6.34
N PRO A 116 -2.96 13.47 -7.57
CA PRO A 116 -4.10 12.79 -8.17
C PRO A 116 -4.49 11.55 -7.36
N VAL A 117 -5.73 11.48 -6.89
CA VAL A 117 -6.26 10.24 -6.31
C VAL A 117 -6.80 9.37 -7.45
N LEU A 118 -6.17 8.23 -7.68
CA LEU A 118 -6.50 7.34 -8.80
C LEU A 118 -7.82 6.60 -8.57
N GLY A 119 -8.18 6.36 -7.32
CA GLY A 119 -9.42 5.72 -6.94
C GLY A 119 -9.35 5.06 -5.56
N LEU A 120 -10.44 4.37 -5.20
CA LEU A 120 -10.59 3.66 -3.94
C LEU A 120 -10.56 2.15 -4.16
N ILE A 121 -9.93 1.43 -3.23
CA ILE A 121 -10.01 -0.03 -3.10
C ILE A 121 -10.81 -0.36 -1.85
N GLN A 122 -11.80 -1.24 -2.01
CA GLN A 122 -12.54 -1.78 -0.89
C GLN A 122 -11.89 -3.09 -0.41
N ASN A 123 -11.20 -3.03 0.72
CA ASN A 123 -10.62 -4.19 1.36
C ASN A 123 -11.65 -4.89 2.26
N MET A 124 -11.50 -6.20 2.45
CA MET A 124 -12.40 -7.04 3.24
C MET A 124 -13.88 -6.88 2.85
N SER A 125 -14.16 -6.78 1.54
CA SER A 125 -15.48 -6.47 0.98
C SER A 125 -16.55 -7.55 1.27
N VAL A 126 -16.12 -8.80 1.27
CA VAL A 126 -16.98 -9.96 1.48
C VAL A 126 -16.18 -11.10 2.09
N PHE A 127 -16.80 -11.84 3.01
CA PHE A 127 -16.29 -13.12 3.48
C PHE A 127 -17.08 -14.23 2.80
N GLN A 128 -16.38 -15.17 2.15
CA GLN A 128 -16.99 -16.38 1.62
C GLN A 128 -16.67 -17.57 2.52
N CYS A 129 -17.71 -18.22 3.05
CA CYS A 129 -17.53 -19.40 3.89
C CYS A 129 -16.86 -20.53 3.09
N PRO A 130 -15.72 -21.08 3.54
CA PRO A 130 -15.01 -22.12 2.79
C PRO A 130 -15.81 -23.44 2.71
N LYS A 131 -16.75 -23.67 3.63
CA LYS A 131 -17.54 -24.90 3.73
C LYS A 131 -18.82 -24.87 2.89
N CYS A 132 -19.60 -23.79 2.96
CA CYS A 132 -20.91 -23.70 2.30
C CYS A 132 -21.00 -22.65 1.20
N LYS A 133 -19.91 -21.91 0.92
CA LYS A 133 -19.84 -20.84 -0.09
C LYS A 133 -20.78 -19.65 0.13
N HIS A 134 -21.48 -19.61 1.26
CA HIS A 134 -22.27 -18.44 1.65
C HIS A 134 -21.39 -17.20 1.77
N GLU A 135 -21.87 -16.10 1.21
CA GLU A 135 -21.21 -14.80 1.25
C GLU A 135 -21.80 -13.94 2.35
N THR A 136 -20.93 -13.31 3.13
CA THR A 136 -21.33 -12.45 4.26
C THR A 136 -20.54 -11.16 4.21
N HIS A 137 -21.24 -10.04 4.20
CA HIS A 137 -20.67 -8.70 4.27
C HIS A 137 -20.44 -8.30 5.72
N ILE A 138 -19.45 -8.92 6.36
CA ILE A 138 -19.15 -8.76 7.80
C ILE A 138 -19.00 -7.28 8.19
N PHE A 139 -18.45 -6.47 7.29
CA PHE A 139 -18.09 -5.08 7.55
C PHE A 139 -18.96 -4.07 6.81
N GLY A 140 -20.07 -4.51 6.21
CA GLY A 140 -20.87 -3.72 5.26
C GLY A 140 -20.52 -4.04 3.81
N ASN A 141 -21.35 -3.58 2.87
CA ASN A 141 -21.25 -3.94 1.45
C ASN A 141 -20.81 -2.77 0.56
N ASP A 142 -21.44 -1.60 0.74
CA ASP A 142 -21.35 -0.51 -0.24
C ASP A 142 -20.68 0.77 0.29
N GLY A 143 -20.15 0.74 1.53
CA GLY A 143 -19.58 1.92 2.18
C GLY A 143 -18.48 2.63 1.37
N VAL A 144 -17.54 1.88 0.79
CA VAL A 144 -16.47 2.47 -0.04
C VAL A 144 -17.01 2.96 -1.38
N LYS A 145 -18.01 2.27 -1.96
CA LYS A 145 -18.65 2.69 -3.21
C LYS A 145 -19.41 4.00 -3.04
N ASP A 146 -20.10 4.16 -1.93
CA ASP A 146 -20.83 5.40 -1.64
C ASP A 146 -19.86 6.55 -1.35
N LEU A 147 -18.77 6.29 -0.62
CA LEU A 147 -17.69 7.26 -0.44
C LEU A 147 -17.07 7.69 -1.79
N ALA A 148 -16.83 6.74 -2.70
CA ALA A 148 -16.29 7.03 -4.02
C ALA A 148 -17.22 7.98 -4.82
N LYS A 149 -18.54 7.75 -4.78
CA LYS A 149 -19.54 8.66 -5.37
C LYS A 149 -19.47 10.07 -4.77
N ILE A 150 -19.38 10.17 -3.44
CA ILE A 150 -19.30 11.46 -2.73
C ILE A 150 -18.06 12.25 -3.15
N LEU A 151 -16.92 11.57 -3.29
CA LEU A 151 -15.64 12.21 -3.64
C LEU A 151 -15.47 12.45 -5.16
N GLY A 152 -16.36 11.88 -5.99
CA GLY A 152 -16.25 11.88 -7.44
C GLY A 152 -15.07 11.04 -7.94
N LEU A 153 -14.82 9.89 -7.30
CA LEU A 153 -13.72 8.98 -7.59
C LEU A 153 -14.22 7.61 -8.06
N ASP A 154 -13.36 6.86 -8.74
CA ASP A 154 -13.65 5.50 -9.18
C ASP A 154 -13.30 4.46 -8.12
N ILE A 155 -13.98 3.31 -8.17
CA ILE A 155 -13.59 2.09 -7.47
C ILE A 155 -12.62 1.30 -8.36
N LEU A 156 -11.43 1.01 -7.84
CA LEU A 156 -10.41 0.23 -8.54
C LEU A 156 -10.64 -1.28 -8.39
N GLY A 157 -11.30 -1.69 -7.30
CA GLY A 157 -11.72 -3.07 -7.08
C GLY A 157 -11.99 -3.41 -5.63
N ASP A 158 -12.44 -4.64 -5.44
CA ASP A 158 -12.78 -5.24 -4.15
C ASP A 158 -11.78 -6.38 -3.82
N VAL A 159 -11.33 -6.45 -2.58
CA VAL A 159 -10.50 -7.54 -2.06
C VAL A 159 -11.30 -8.30 -0.99
N PRO A 160 -11.50 -9.62 -1.13
CA PRO A 160 -12.29 -10.38 -0.17
C PRO A 160 -11.55 -10.60 1.16
N LEU A 161 -12.29 -10.80 2.24
CA LEU A 161 -11.75 -11.31 3.49
C LEU A 161 -11.54 -12.82 3.36
N HIS A 162 -10.31 -13.25 3.10
CA HIS A 162 -10.00 -14.64 2.83
C HIS A 162 -8.81 -15.16 3.66
N ILE A 163 -8.95 -16.36 4.23
CA ILE A 163 -7.95 -16.96 5.13
C ILE A 163 -6.58 -17.12 4.45
N ASN A 164 -6.57 -17.58 3.19
CA ASN A 164 -5.34 -17.71 2.41
C ASN A 164 -4.60 -16.38 2.27
N ILE A 165 -5.29 -15.24 2.12
CA ILE A 165 -4.61 -13.93 2.03
C ILE A 165 -3.85 -13.65 3.33
N ARG A 166 -4.49 -13.87 4.49
CA ARG A 166 -3.88 -13.69 5.81
C ARG A 166 -2.67 -14.60 6.00
N GLU A 167 -2.83 -15.91 5.79
CA GLU A 167 -1.74 -16.91 5.99
C GLU A 167 -0.54 -16.71 5.07
N THR A 168 -0.81 -16.38 3.81
CA THR A 168 0.23 -16.14 2.83
C THR A 168 0.95 -14.81 3.07
N CYS A 169 0.25 -13.80 3.59
CA CYS A 169 0.86 -12.55 4.04
C CYS A 169 1.78 -12.77 5.26
N ASP A 170 1.30 -13.50 6.27
CA ASP A 170 2.05 -13.80 7.50
C ASP A 170 3.34 -14.59 7.22
N SER A 171 3.26 -15.57 6.31
CA SER A 171 4.43 -16.35 5.87
C SER A 171 5.34 -15.61 4.88
N GLY A 172 4.96 -14.39 4.45
CA GLY A 172 5.73 -13.60 3.49
C GLY A 172 5.76 -14.19 2.08
N GLN A 173 4.72 -14.93 1.68
CA GLN A 173 4.55 -15.54 0.36
C GLN A 173 3.28 -15.02 -0.33
N PRO A 174 3.25 -13.78 -0.85
CA PRO A 174 2.03 -13.11 -1.32
C PRO A 174 1.11 -14.02 -2.15
N VAL A 175 -0.21 -13.92 -1.97
CA VAL A 175 -1.20 -14.79 -2.64
C VAL A 175 -1.08 -14.81 -4.16
N VAL A 176 -0.64 -13.70 -4.77
CA VAL A 176 -0.39 -13.60 -6.22
C VAL A 176 0.79 -14.45 -6.69
N VAL A 177 1.73 -14.79 -5.80
CA VAL A 177 2.88 -15.66 -6.07
C VAL A 177 2.55 -17.10 -5.71
N SER A 178 2.02 -17.33 -4.50
CA SER A 178 1.77 -18.67 -3.96
C SER A 178 0.54 -19.35 -4.58
N GLN A 179 -0.48 -18.56 -4.98
CA GLN A 179 -1.74 -19.06 -5.53
C GLN A 179 -2.22 -18.20 -6.71
N PRO A 180 -1.47 -18.12 -7.82
CA PRO A 180 -1.70 -17.16 -8.91
C PRO A 180 -3.05 -17.32 -9.63
N GLN A 181 -3.67 -18.51 -9.57
CA GLN A 181 -4.96 -18.80 -10.20
C GLN A 181 -6.16 -18.61 -9.27
N SER A 182 -5.93 -18.26 -7.99
CA SER A 182 -6.99 -18.02 -7.02
C SER A 182 -7.77 -16.74 -7.34
N ASP A 183 -9.03 -16.68 -6.89
CA ASP A 183 -9.86 -15.49 -7.10
C ASP A 183 -9.31 -14.26 -6.35
N ALA A 184 -8.64 -14.48 -5.20
CA ALA A 184 -7.90 -13.44 -4.51
C ALA A 184 -6.76 -12.86 -5.36
N ALA A 185 -5.95 -13.71 -6.01
CA ALA A 185 -4.87 -13.27 -6.88
C ALA A 185 -5.41 -12.49 -8.10
N LYS A 186 -6.50 -12.97 -8.71
CA LYS A 186 -7.18 -12.28 -9.82
C LYS A 186 -7.70 -10.91 -9.40
N ALA A 187 -8.24 -10.78 -8.19
CA ALA A 187 -8.70 -9.49 -7.66
C ALA A 187 -7.55 -8.47 -7.57
N TYR A 188 -6.40 -8.87 -7.02
CA TYR A 188 -5.20 -8.02 -6.98
C TYR A 188 -4.68 -7.66 -8.38
N GLN A 189 -4.65 -8.61 -9.31
CA GLN A 189 -4.23 -8.34 -10.69
C GLN A 189 -5.16 -7.34 -11.40
N LYS A 190 -6.48 -7.47 -11.20
CA LYS A 190 -7.46 -6.53 -11.74
C LYS A 190 -7.24 -5.12 -11.21
N ILE A 191 -7.04 -4.98 -9.90
CA ILE A 191 -6.74 -3.70 -9.27
C ILE A 191 -5.44 -3.11 -9.83
N ALA A 192 -4.38 -3.91 -9.96
CA ALA A 192 -3.11 -3.46 -10.51
C ALA A 192 -3.25 -2.94 -11.94
N MET A 193 -3.99 -3.65 -12.81
CA MET A 193 -4.28 -3.19 -14.17
C MET A 193 -5.04 -1.86 -14.18
N GLU A 194 -6.00 -1.69 -13.28
CA GLU A 194 -6.81 -0.48 -13.21
C GLU A 194 -6.03 0.74 -12.68
N ILE A 195 -5.05 0.50 -11.81
CA ILE A 195 -4.05 1.49 -11.39
C ILE A 195 -3.16 1.87 -12.58
N LEU A 196 -2.57 0.89 -13.26
CA LEU A 196 -1.67 1.12 -14.40
C LEU A 196 -2.34 1.91 -15.52
N ARG A 197 -3.64 1.66 -15.78
CA ARG A 197 -4.42 2.40 -16.79
C ARG A 197 -4.57 3.89 -16.48
N ARG A 198 -4.49 4.29 -15.20
CA ARG A 198 -4.64 5.69 -14.76
C ARG A 198 -3.31 6.39 -14.50
N LEU A 199 -2.25 5.63 -14.31
CA LEU A 199 -0.92 6.21 -14.12
C LEU A 199 -0.43 6.84 -15.44
N PRO A 200 0.32 7.96 -15.35
CA PRO A 200 1.04 8.46 -16.51
C PRO A 200 2.04 7.42 -17.00
N VAL A 201 2.32 7.42 -18.30
CA VAL A 201 3.33 6.55 -18.90
C VAL A 201 4.69 6.85 -18.24
N PRO A 202 5.43 5.83 -17.76
CA PRO A 202 6.73 6.04 -17.17
C PRO A 202 7.66 6.78 -18.14
N PRO A 203 8.51 7.70 -17.66
CA PRO A 203 9.54 8.29 -18.49
C PRO A 203 10.46 7.19 -19.05
N ALA A 204 10.71 7.22 -20.35
CA ALA A 204 11.56 6.27 -21.07
C ALA A 204 13.04 6.37 -20.69
#